data_AF-A0A2K3NJH2-F1
#
_entry.id   AF-A0A2K3NJH2-F1
#
_cell.length_a   1.000
_cell.length_b   1.000
_cell.length_c   1.000
_cell.angle_alpha   90.00
_cell.angle_beta   90.00
_cell.angle_gamma   90.00
#
_symmetry.space_group_name_H-M   'P 1'
#
loop_
_entity.id
_entity.type
_entity.pdbx_description
1 polymer ?
#
loop_
_entity_poly.entity_id
_entity_poly.type
_entity_poly.pdbx_seq_one_letter_code
_entity_poly.pdbx_strand_id
1 'polypeptide(L)'
;NSTLATTTITLLAILLFLHSSLALKEGQICVADKNCNSGLHCETCVANGNVRPRCTRIQPTNPTSKVKGLPFNRYSWLTTHNSFALLGQKSATGSVILAPTNQQDTITAQLNRIAYKLAVSL
;
A
#
# COMPACT_ATOMS: atom_id res chain seq x y z
N ASN A 1 -28.93 -16.92 37.02
CA ASN A 1 -28.76 -15.55 36.49
C ASN A 1 -27.30 -15.12 36.43
N SER A 2 -26.52 -15.20 37.51
CA SER A 2 -25.11 -14.76 37.52
C SER A 2 -24.17 -15.55 36.61
N THR A 3 -24.39 -16.87 36.46
CA THR A 3 -23.62 -17.75 35.55
C THR A 3 -23.94 -17.52 34.08
N LEU A 4 -25.17 -17.10 33.75
CA LEU A 4 -25.57 -16.74 32.39
C LEU A 4 -25.02 -15.36 32.00
N ALA A 5 -24.94 -14.43 32.95
CA ALA A 5 -24.33 -13.12 32.75
C ALA A 5 -22.80 -13.22 32.53
N THR A 6 -22.11 -14.09 33.27
CA THR A 6 -20.66 -14.27 33.07
C THR A 6 -20.34 -14.96 31.75
N THR A 7 -21.11 -15.96 31.32
CA THR A 7 -20.90 -16.62 30.01
C THR A 7 -21.20 -15.72 28.82
N THR A 8 -22.21 -14.84 28.93
CA THR A 8 -22.51 -13.86 27.87
C THR A 8 -21.44 -12.78 27.76
N ILE A 9 -20.89 -12.30 28.90
CA ILE A 9 -19.78 -11.33 28.91
C ILE A 9 -18.51 -11.95 28.32
N THR A 10 -18.15 -13.19 28.69
CA THR A 10 -16.96 -13.85 28.14
C THR A 10 -17.10 -14.13 26.65
N LEU A 11 -18.27 -14.57 26.18
CA LEU A 11 -18.54 -14.79 24.76
C LEU A 11 -18.43 -13.48 23.96
N LEU A 12 -19.00 -12.39 24.49
CA LEU A 12 -18.92 -11.07 23.87
C LEU A 12 -17.46 -10.56 23.80
N ALA A 13 -16.69 -10.75 24.87
CA ALA A 13 -15.27 -10.41 24.88
C ALA A 13 -14.50 -11.20 23.81
N ILE A 14 -14.71 -12.51 23.72
CA ILE A 14 -14.06 -13.38 22.71
C ILE A 14 -14.43 -12.93 21.29
N LEU A 15 -15.70 -12.62 21.03
CA LEU A 15 -16.17 -12.10 19.74
C LEU A 15 -15.49 -10.77 19.39
N LEU A 16 -15.35 -9.84 20.34
CA LEU A 16 -14.66 -8.57 20.13
C LEU A 16 -13.15 -8.76 19.84
N PHE A 17 -12.48 -9.68 20.53
CA PHE A 17 -11.07 -10.00 20.29
C PHE A 17 -10.84 -10.69 18.93
N LEU A 18 -11.74 -11.57 18.48
CA LEU A 18 -11.65 -12.20 17.16
C LEU A 18 -11.87 -11.20 16.01
N HIS A 19 -12.79 -10.25 16.16
CA HIS A 19 -13.00 -9.20 15.15
C HIS A 19 -11.82 -8.23 15.07
N SER A 20 -11.08 -8.04 16.16
CA SER A 20 -9.91 -7.16 16.22
C SER A 20 -8.68 -7.74 15.51
N SER A 21 -8.67 -9.04 15.21
CA SER A 21 -7.50 -9.78 14.73
C SER A 21 -7.58 -10.24 13.27
N LEU A 22 -8.68 -9.93 12.56
CA LEU A 22 -8.78 -10.21 11.13
C LEU A 22 -8.13 -9.07 10.34
N ALA A 23 -6.94 -9.35 9.81
CA ALA A 23 -6.27 -8.45 8.90
C ALA A 23 -7.05 -8.32 7.57
N LEU A 24 -7.30 -7.09 7.15
CA LEU A 24 -8.08 -6.73 5.98
C LEU A 24 -7.35 -7.11 4.68
N LYS A 25 -8.12 -7.64 3.73
CA LYS A 25 -7.67 -8.01 2.39
C LYS A 25 -7.61 -6.77 1.49
N GLU A 26 -6.94 -6.94 0.36
CA GLU A 26 -6.83 -5.92 -0.69
C GLU A 26 -8.21 -5.39 -1.11
N GLY A 27 -8.31 -4.08 -1.30
CA GLY A 27 -9.54 -3.36 -1.68
C GLY A 27 -10.50 -3.06 -0.52
N GLN A 28 -10.32 -3.65 0.66
CA GLN A 28 -11.16 -3.36 1.83
C GLN A 28 -10.79 -2.03 2.48
N ILE A 29 -11.78 -1.37 3.10
CA ILE A 29 -11.59 -0.07 3.76
C ILE A 29 -10.73 -0.24 5.01
N CYS A 30 -9.77 0.65 5.21
CA CYS A 30 -8.85 0.60 6.34
C CYS A 30 -8.70 1.98 6.99
N VAL A 31 -8.12 2.00 8.18
CA VAL A 31 -7.80 3.23 8.94
C VAL A 31 -6.29 3.39 9.11
N ALA A 32 -5.56 2.28 9.29
CA ALA A 32 -4.11 2.25 9.39
C ALA A 32 -3.54 0.96 8.79
N ASP A 33 -2.24 0.97 8.48
CA ASP A 33 -1.51 -0.17 7.90
C ASP A 33 -1.67 -1.47 8.69
N LYS A 34 -1.63 -1.37 10.02
CA LYS A 34 -1.79 -2.52 10.92
C LYS A 34 -3.13 -3.25 10.76
N ASN A 35 -4.11 -2.60 10.15
CA ASN A 35 -5.40 -3.22 9.86
C ASN A 35 -5.32 -4.12 8.63
N CYS A 36 -4.36 -3.92 7.73
CA CYS A 36 -4.24 -4.67 6.48
C CYS A 36 -3.40 -5.95 6.64
N ASN A 37 -3.62 -6.92 5.74
CA ASN A 37 -2.80 -8.13 5.67
C ASN A 37 -1.33 -7.82 5.36
N SER A 38 -0.47 -8.78 5.71
CA SER A 38 0.96 -8.69 5.41
C SER A 38 1.22 -8.36 3.93
N GLY A 39 2.07 -7.36 3.68
CA GLY A 39 2.40 -6.88 2.34
C GLY A 39 1.42 -5.86 1.74
N LEU A 40 0.36 -5.51 2.47
CA LEU A 40 -0.57 -4.43 2.12
C LEU A 40 -0.30 -3.17 2.94
N HIS A 41 -0.77 -2.03 2.44
CA HIS A 41 -0.69 -0.72 3.09
C HIS A 41 -2.05 -0.04 3.03
N CYS A 42 -2.33 0.83 3.99
CA CYS A 42 -3.58 1.56 4.04
C CYS A 42 -3.39 2.94 3.41
N GLU A 43 -3.90 3.12 2.20
CA GLU A 43 -3.76 4.39 1.47
C GLU A 43 -5.01 4.81 0.72
N THR A 44 -5.01 6.07 0.32
CA THR A 44 -6.05 6.68 -0.49
C THR A 44 -5.46 7.10 -1.83
N CYS A 45 -6.12 6.73 -2.92
CA CYS A 45 -5.78 7.24 -4.25
C CYS A 45 -6.52 8.56 -4.49
N VAL A 46 -5.81 9.69 -4.33
CA VAL A 46 -6.38 11.04 -4.48
C VAL A 46 -6.96 11.24 -5.89
N ALA A 47 -6.35 10.62 -6.91
CA ALA A 47 -6.79 10.74 -8.29
C ALA A 47 -8.22 10.21 -8.56
N ASN A 48 -8.72 9.28 -7.73
CA ASN A 48 -10.07 8.73 -7.88
C ASN A 48 -11.14 9.61 -7.18
N GLY A 49 -10.75 10.69 -6.50
CA GLY A 49 -11.66 11.51 -5.68
C GLY A 49 -12.28 10.76 -4.50
N ASN A 50 -11.89 9.50 -4.27
CA ASN A 50 -12.35 8.70 -3.16
C ASN A 50 -11.47 8.98 -1.96
N VAL A 51 -12.05 9.52 -0.89
CA VAL A 51 -11.31 9.83 0.35
C VAL A 51 -11.19 8.63 1.29
N ARG A 52 -11.84 7.50 0.99
CA ARG A 52 -11.84 6.32 1.86
C ARG A 52 -10.57 5.50 1.61
N PRO A 53 -9.68 5.37 2.61
CA PRO A 53 -8.48 4.56 2.47
C PRO A 53 -8.84 3.10 2.28
N ARG A 54 -8.03 2.39 1.51
CA ARG A 54 -8.18 0.96 1.27
C ARG A 54 -6.85 0.25 1.43
N CYS A 55 -6.90 -1.01 1.80
CA CYS A 55 -5.72 -1.86 1.78
C CYS A 55 -5.30 -2.08 0.32
N THR A 56 -4.15 -1.57 -0.07
CA THR A 56 -3.57 -1.75 -1.41
C THR A 56 -2.29 -2.57 -1.32
N ARG A 57 -1.95 -3.24 -2.41
CA ARG A 57 -0.68 -3.94 -2.51
C ARG A 57 0.40 -2.96 -2.97
N ILE A 58 1.42 -2.76 -2.13
CA ILE A 58 2.54 -1.85 -2.48
C ILE A 58 3.87 -2.59 -2.57
N GLN A 59 4.02 -3.76 -1.92
CA GLN A 59 5.25 -4.55 -2.05
C GLN A 59 5.08 -5.64 -3.12
N PRO A 60 5.77 -5.57 -4.27
CA PRO A 60 5.87 -6.68 -5.20
C PRO A 60 6.78 -7.75 -4.58
N THR A 61 6.52 -9.00 -4.92
CA THR A 61 7.42 -10.10 -4.54
C THR A 61 8.71 -9.99 -5.34
N ASN A 62 9.87 -10.10 -4.68
CA ASN A 62 11.15 -10.09 -5.38
C ASN A 62 11.22 -11.29 -6.35
N PRO A 63 11.32 -11.10 -7.67
CA PRO A 63 11.28 -12.20 -8.62
C PRO A 63 12.47 -13.17 -8.46
N THR A 64 13.62 -12.66 -8.00
CA THR A 64 14.82 -13.48 -7.73
C THR A 64 14.70 -14.35 -6.48
N SER A 65 13.77 -14.03 -5.57
CA SER A 65 13.44 -14.87 -4.41
C SER A 65 12.70 -16.15 -4.78
N LYS A 66 12.05 -16.18 -5.96
CA LYS A 66 11.30 -17.33 -6.47
C LYS A 66 12.16 -18.23 -7.36
N VAL A 67 12.95 -17.63 -8.25
CA VAL A 67 13.89 -18.35 -9.13
C VAL A 67 15.16 -17.50 -9.28
N LYS A 68 16.34 -18.12 -9.15
CA LYS A 68 17.63 -17.45 -9.27
C LYS A 68 18.33 -17.80 -10.59
N GLY A 69 19.24 -16.94 -11.04
CA GLY A 69 20.15 -17.22 -12.16
C GLY A 69 19.58 -17.00 -13.56
N LEU A 70 18.37 -16.44 -13.68
CA LEU A 70 17.84 -16.07 -14.99
C LEU A 70 18.43 -14.71 -15.45
N PRO A 71 18.61 -14.49 -16.76
CA PRO A 71 18.90 -13.18 -17.31
C PRO A 71 17.83 -12.14 -16.93
N PHE A 72 18.23 -10.86 -16.82
CA PHE A 72 17.35 -9.77 -16.34
C PHE A 72 16.00 -9.66 -17.10
N ASN A 73 15.99 -9.94 -18.40
CA ASN A 73 14.80 -9.90 -19.26
C ASN A 73 13.86 -11.10 -19.11
N ARG A 74 14.20 -12.08 -18.25
CA ARG A 74 13.36 -13.25 -17.92
C ARG A 74 12.62 -13.10 -16.59
N TYR A 75 12.70 -11.93 -15.96
CA TYR A 75 11.96 -11.58 -14.76
C TYR A 75 10.90 -10.53 -15.05
N SER A 76 9.81 -10.57 -14.28
CA SER A 76 8.81 -9.49 -14.25
C SER A 76 9.21 -8.44 -13.22
N TRP A 77 9.29 -7.20 -13.66
CA TRP A 77 9.67 -6.05 -12.83
C TRP A 77 8.50 -5.10 -12.71
N LEU A 78 8.22 -4.62 -11.50
CA LEU A 78 7.32 -3.49 -11.29
C LEU A 78 8.11 -2.20 -11.53
N THR A 79 7.50 -1.26 -12.26
CA THR A 79 8.09 0.02 -12.68
C THR A 79 7.10 1.15 -12.48
N THR A 80 7.57 2.36 -12.18
CA THR A 80 6.76 3.59 -12.18
C THR A 80 7.10 4.46 -13.38
N HIS A 81 6.10 4.99 -14.09
CA HIS A 81 6.28 5.92 -15.21
C HIS A 81 6.24 7.37 -14.72
N ASN A 82 7.14 8.24 -15.20
CA ASN A 82 7.30 9.62 -14.69
C ASN A 82 7.49 9.66 -13.17
N SER A 83 8.44 8.89 -12.66
CA SER A 83 8.64 8.71 -11.22
C SER A 83 8.81 10.02 -10.42
N PHE A 84 9.24 11.10 -11.07
CA PHE A 84 9.39 12.42 -10.46
C PHE A 84 8.12 13.29 -10.51
N ALA A 85 7.07 12.88 -11.22
CA ALA A 85 5.82 13.64 -11.33
C ALA A 85 4.94 13.45 -10.07
N LEU A 86 5.48 13.85 -8.93
CA LEU A 86 4.90 13.71 -7.60
C LEU A 86 3.81 14.77 -7.35
N LEU A 87 2.67 14.31 -6.85
CA LEU A 87 1.55 15.15 -6.47
C LEU A 87 1.98 16.20 -5.44
N GLY A 88 1.69 17.46 -5.73
CA GLY A 88 2.01 18.59 -4.84
C GLY A 88 3.48 19.00 -4.82
N GLN A 89 4.33 18.43 -5.69
CA GLN A 89 5.72 18.87 -5.80
C GLN A 89 5.79 20.32 -6.31
N LYS A 90 6.70 21.10 -5.73
CA LYS A 90 7.03 22.46 -6.21
C LYS A 90 8.25 22.42 -7.12
N SER A 91 8.33 23.35 -8.08
CA SER A 91 9.54 23.51 -8.89
C SER A 91 10.69 24.03 -8.01
N ALA A 92 11.90 23.51 -8.23
CA ALA A 92 13.11 24.03 -7.63
C ALA A 92 13.41 25.49 -8.06
N THR A 93 12.94 25.89 -9.25
CA THR A 93 13.11 27.25 -9.78
C THR A 93 12.01 28.22 -9.34
N GLY A 94 11.00 27.74 -8.61
CA GLY A 94 9.79 28.52 -8.27
C GLY A 94 8.77 28.65 -9.40
N SER A 95 9.07 28.15 -10.60
CA SER A 95 8.12 28.13 -11.73
C SER A 95 6.93 27.20 -11.46
N VAL A 96 5.77 27.52 -12.04
CA VAL A 96 4.58 26.66 -11.97
C VAL A 96 4.82 25.40 -12.81
N ILE A 97 4.52 24.23 -12.24
CA ILE A 97 4.53 22.96 -12.97
C ILE A 97 3.16 22.79 -13.64
N LEU A 98 3.14 22.82 -14.98
CA LEU A 98 1.93 22.61 -15.78
C LEU A 98 1.71 21.13 -16.15
N ALA A 99 2.74 20.31 -16.02
CA ALA A 99 2.68 18.89 -16.36
C ALA A 99 1.79 18.12 -15.37
N PRO A 100 1.05 17.09 -15.82
CA PRO A 100 0.26 16.26 -14.93
C PRO A 100 1.16 15.45 -13.98
N THR A 101 0.68 15.25 -12.75
CA THR A 101 1.31 14.39 -11.75
C THR A 101 0.70 12.99 -11.77
N ASN A 102 1.51 11.95 -11.66
CA ASN A 102 1.05 10.56 -11.62
C ASN A 102 1.70 9.71 -10.51
N GLN A 103 2.47 10.35 -9.61
CA GLN A 103 3.05 9.71 -8.44
C GLN A 103 2.49 10.32 -7.16
N GLN A 104 2.21 9.50 -6.15
CA GLN A 104 1.89 9.93 -4.79
C GLN A 104 3.03 9.61 -3.80
N ASP A 105 3.93 8.71 -4.19
CA ASP A 105 5.10 8.31 -3.42
C ASP A 105 6.35 9.08 -3.82
N THR A 106 7.19 9.44 -2.85
CA THR A 106 8.54 9.95 -3.12
C THR A 106 9.39 8.92 -3.86
N ILE A 107 10.46 9.34 -4.53
CA ILE A 107 11.38 8.41 -5.21
C ILE A 107 11.94 7.35 -4.25
N THR A 108 12.32 7.76 -3.04
CA THR A 108 12.80 6.83 -2.01
C THR A 108 11.74 5.82 -1.61
N ALA A 109 10.48 6.26 -1.45
CA ALA A 109 9.37 5.35 -1.17
C ALA A 109 9.11 4.40 -2.34
N GLN A 110 9.13 4.90 -3.58
CA GLN A 110 9.00 4.06 -4.79
C GLN A 110 10.10 2.99 -4.82
N LEU A 111 11.36 3.31 -4.53
CA LEU A 111 12.46 2.34 -4.52
C LEU A 111 12.36 1.31 -3.37
N ASN A 112 11.97 1.76 -2.18
CA ASN A 112 11.85 0.88 -1.01
C ASN A 112 10.66 -0.07 -1.14
N ARG A 113 9.56 0.39 -1.74
CA ARG A 113 8.35 -0.41 -1.95
C ARG A 113 8.48 -1.28 -3.20
N ILE A 114 9.06 -0.76 -4.27
CA ILE A 114 9.21 -1.42 -5.57
C ILE A 114 10.66 -1.82 -5.69
N ALA A 115 10.98 -2.98 -5.12
CA ALA A 115 12.36 -3.35 -4.85
C ALA A 115 13.35 -3.29 -6.02
N TYR A 116 12.98 -3.09 -7.31
CA TYR A 116 13.97 -3.18 -8.41
C TYR A 116 13.81 -2.32 -9.68
N LYS A 117 12.91 -1.33 -9.82
CA LYS A 117 13.00 -0.46 -11.02
C LYS A 117 12.24 0.87 -10.96
N LEU A 118 12.96 1.97 -11.15
CA LEU A 118 12.43 3.28 -11.52
C LEU A 118 12.33 3.33 -13.05
N ALA A 119 11.17 3.59 -13.65
CA ALA A 119 11.14 3.99 -15.06
C ALA A 119 11.18 5.53 -15.12
N VAL A 120 12.39 6.05 -15.25
CA VAL A 120 12.60 7.45 -15.60
C VAL A 120 12.16 7.60 -17.05
N SER A 121 10.89 7.90 -17.27
CA SER A 121 10.45 8.48 -18.54
C SER A 121 10.86 9.94 -18.51
N LEU A 122 11.87 10.26 -19.32
CA LEU A 122 12.22 11.61 -19.76
C LEU A 122 11.25 12.04 -20.85
#